data_AF-A0A2E5UTW6-F1
#
_entry.id   AF-A0A2E5UTW6-F1
#
_cell.length_a   1.000
_cell.length_b   1.000
_cell.length_c   1.000
_cell.angle_alpha   90.00
_cell.angle_beta   90.00
_cell.angle_gamma   90.00
#
_symmetry.space_group_name_H-M   'P 1'
#
loop_
_entity.id
_entity.type
_entity.pdbx_description
1 polymer ?
#
loop_
_entity_poly.entity_id
_entity_poly.type
_entity_poly.pdbx_seq_one_letter_code
_entity_poly.pdbx_strand_id
1 'polypeptide(L)'
;MKIAKYPFALLSAALFTVMLMTPVSSLTKLIWLASVDMPVGLISSLEVILFDFQRMGLGLYILIIIGFIIAFSSAGLISRLSSLGGKYLYAIAGGTAILMTLFLMVELVFQSELIAGNKTIVGKILHFGAGFFGGYFFYFLISSERNYTFIIRFLGIFYAYWLLGLVLQWIFTPISASADFGFVFNELSSEAQNALLRDFTSFFVATFLFSILGAITLNPAWFFSAGIVYFGAGIFNLIAIYAHGTGFNQIFIFEFILGAWPTALGLTIILKKPKEI
;
A
#
# COMPACT_ATOMS: atom_id res chain seq x y z
N MET A 1 16.33 -18.99 6.57
CA MET A 1 15.19 -18.10 6.23
C MET A 1 13.81 -18.61 6.65
N LYS A 2 13.67 -19.79 7.29
CA LYS A 2 12.34 -20.36 7.61
C LYS A 2 11.45 -19.47 8.52
N ILE A 3 12.05 -18.72 9.45
CA ILE A 3 11.31 -17.88 10.42
C ILE A 3 10.79 -16.58 9.79
N ALA A 4 11.59 -15.89 8.96
CA ALA A 4 11.20 -14.62 8.35
C ALA A 4 10.01 -14.75 7.36
N LYS A 5 9.75 -15.95 6.87
CA LYS A 5 8.65 -16.24 5.94
C LYS A 5 7.27 -15.91 6.51
N TYR A 6 7.01 -16.26 7.78
CA TYR A 6 5.68 -16.15 8.37
C TYR A 6 5.23 -14.68 8.54
N PRO A 7 6.06 -13.78 9.10
CA PRO A 7 5.71 -12.36 9.17
C PRO A 7 5.43 -11.76 7.79
N PHE A 8 6.30 -11.99 6.79
CA PHE A 8 6.08 -11.43 5.45
C PHE A 8 4.89 -12.06 4.72
N ALA A 9 4.57 -13.34 4.98
CA ALA A 9 3.36 -13.97 4.46
C ALA A 9 2.09 -13.35 5.06
N LEU A 10 2.08 -13.10 6.38
CA LEU A 10 0.99 -12.42 7.08
C LEU A 10 0.80 -11.00 6.52
N LEU A 11 1.88 -10.22 6.43
CA LEU A 11 1.86 -8.86 5.91
C LEU A 11 1.39 -8.81 4.45
N SER A 12 1.80 -9.77 3.63
CA SER A 12 1.34 -9.88 2.24
C SER A 12 -0.15 -10.25 2.15
N ALA A 13 -0.61 -11.18 2.99
CA ALA A 13 -2.01 -11.58 3.05
C ALA A 13 -2.91 -10.44 3.50
N ALA A 14 -2.52 -9.69 4.52
CA ALA A 14 -3.26 -8.52 4.98
C ALA A 14 -3.36 -7.45 3.89
N LEU A 15 -2.28 -7.17 3.15
CA LEU A 15 -2.27 -6.14 2.11
C LEU A 15 -3.15 -6.57 0.93
N PHE A 16 -3.09 -7.85 0.57
CA PHE A 16 -3.97 -8.44 -0.43
C PHE A 16 -5.44 -8.36 -0.02
N THR A 17 -5.77 -8.63 1.25
CA THR A 17 -7.14 -8.47 1.75
C THR A 17 -7.60 -7.01 1.72
N VAL A 18 -6.75 -6.04 2.08
CA VAL A 18 -7.05 -4.60 1.94
C VAL A 18 -7.37 -4.22 0.50
N MET A 19 -6.58 -4.71 -0.46
CA MET A 19 -6.79 -4.49 -1.90
C MET A 19 -8.16 -5.00 -2.36
N LEU A 20 -8.68 -6.07 -1.76
CA LEU A 20 -10.00 -6.60 -2.09
C LEU A 20 -11.13 -5.90 -1.32
N MET A 21 -10.90 -5.50 -0.07
CA MET A 21 -11.94 -4.89 0.78
C MET A 21 -12.23 -3.44 0.42
N THR A 22 -11.21 -2.66 0.08
CA THR A 22 -11.37 -1.21 -0.15
C THR A 22 -12.29 -0.91 -1.35
N PRO A 23 -12.18 -1.58 -2.52
CA PRO A 23 -13.13 -1.36 -3.62
C PRO A 23 -14.56 -1.77 -3.27
N VAL A 24 -14.77 -2.81 -2.45
CA VAL A 24 -16.11 -3.21 -2.00
C VAL A 24 -16.78 -2.06 -1.25
N SER A 25 -16.04 -1.39 -0.36
CA SER A 25 -16.56 -0.23 0.38
C SER A 25 -16.83 0.95 -0.54
N SER A 26 -15.86 1.31 -1.40
CA SER A 26 -15.99 2.44 -2.32
C SER A 26 -17.13 2.25 -3.32
N LEU A 27 -17.26 1.08 -3.93
CA LEU A 27 -18.34 0.77 -4.86
C LEU A 27 -19.70 0.80 -4.16
N THR A 28 -19.81 0.25 -2.94
CA THR A 28 -21.06 0.33 -2.17
C THR A 28 -21.46 1.79 -1.91
N LYS A 29 -20.49 2.65 -1.56
CA LYS A 29 -20.72 4.08 -1.36
C LYS A 29 -21.17 4.77 -2.65
N LEU A 30 -20.51 4.50 -3.78
CA LEU A 30 -20.84 5.09 -5.08
C LEU A 30 -22.21 4.65 -5.58
N ILE A 31 -22.57 3.36 -5.41
CA ILE A 31 -23.90 2.83 -5.74
C ILE A 31 -24.97 3.53 -4.89
N TRP A 32 -24.72 3.72 -3.59
CA TRP A 32 -25.64 4.43 -2.72
C TRP A 32 -25.82 5.90 -3.15
N LEU A 33 -24.73 6.61 -3.45
CA LEU A 33 -24.80 8.00 -3.95
C LEU A 33 -25.61 8.09 -5.24
N ALA A 34 -25.38 7.18 -6.18
CA ALA A 34 -26.16 7.12 -7.42
C ALA A 34 -27.65 6.84 -7.16
N SER A 35 -27.99 6.08 -6.13
CA SER A 35 -29.39 5.76 -5.78
C SER A 35 -30.17 6.93 -5.17
N VAL A 36 -29.49 7.98 -4.71
CA VAL A 36 -30.10 9.20 -4.15
C VAL A 36 -29.93 10.41 -5.09
N ASP A 37 -29.80 10.14 -6.39
CA ASP A 37 -29.66 11.13 -7.47
C ASP A 37 -28.47 12.09 -7.30
N MET A 38 -27.42 11.67 -6.56
CA MET A 38 -26.17 12.43 -6.51
C MET A 38 -25.32 12.13 -7.75
N PRO A 39 -24.65 13.15 -8.33
CA PRO A 39 -23.84 12.97 -9.53
C PRO A 39 -22.61 12.10 -9.23
N VAL A 40 -22.51 10.96 -9.91
CA VAL A 40 -21.37 10.04 -9.82
C VAL A 40 -20.69 9.95 -11.18
N GLY A 41 -19.61 10.72 -11.34
CA GLY A 41 -18.78 10.69 -12.55
C GLY A 41 -17.76 9.55 -12.55
N LEU A 42 -17.25 9.20 -13.73
CA LEU A 42 -16.21 8.17 -13.88
C LEU A 42 -14.90 8.58 -13.19
N ILE A 43 -14.44 9.82 -13.40
CA ILE A 43 -13.20 10.32 -12.79
C ILE A 43 -13.31 10.39 -11.27
N SER A 44 -14.41 10.94 -10.74
CA SER A 44 -14.67 10.99 -9.30
C SER A 44 -14.79 9.60 -8.68
N SER A 45 -15.33 8.62 -9.42
CA SER A 45 -15.40 7.23 -8.95
C SER A 45 -14.02 6.60 -8.82
N LEU A 46 -13.16 6.80 -9.83
CA LEU A 46 -11.77 6.33 -9.79
C LEU A 46 -10.99 6.98 -8.65
N GLU A 47 -11.15 8.29 -8.48
CA GLU A 47 -10.55 9.05 -7.39
C GLU A 47 -10.94 8.46 -6.01
N VAL A 48 -12.24 8.25 -5.77
CA VAL A 48 -12.74 7.67 -4.51
C VAL A 48 -12.16 6.27 -4.28
N ILE A 49 -12.17 5.39 -5.28
CA ILE A 49 -11.65 4.02 -5.15
C ILE A 49 -10.15 4.04 -4.83
N LEU A 50 -9.37 4.86 -5.52
CA LEU A 50 -7.92 4.90 -5.35
C LEU A 50 -7.51 5.54 -4.02
N PHE A 51 -8.16 6.63 -3.60
CA PHE A 51 -7.89 7.25 -2.31
C PHE A 51 -8.40 6.42 -1.14
N ASP A 52 -9.54 5.72 -1.26
CA ASP A 52 -9.97 4.78 -0.24
C ASP A 52 -8.99 3.61 -0.14
N PHE A 53 -8.48 3.09 -1.28
CA PHE A 53 -7.45 2.07 -1.26
C PHE A 53 -6.19 2.55 -0.54
N GLN A 54 -5.72 3.77 -0.78
CA GLN A 54 -4.49 4.26 -0.15
C GLN A 54 -4.69 4.73 1.30
N ARG A 55 -5.65 5.62 1.55
CA ARG A 55 -5.83 6.28 2.86
C ARG A 55 -6.54 5.37 3.85
N MET A 56 -7.76 4.96 3.52
CA MET A 56 -8.52 4.04 4.37
C MET A 56 -7.83 2.67 4.43
N GLY A 57 -7.27 2.20 3.31
CA GLY A 57 -6.57 0.92 3.27
C GLY A 57 -5.36 0.85 4.19
N LEU A 58 -4.59 1.94 4.40
CA LEU A 58 -3.51 1.97 5.39
C LEU A 58 -4.02 1.72 6.82
N GLY A 59 -5.13 2.37 7.20
CA GLY A 59 -5.76 2.13 8.50
C GLY A 59 -6.27 0.69 8.66
N LEU A 60 -6.96 0.18 7.63
CA LEU A 60 -7.45 -1.20 7.61
C LEU A 60 -6.33 -2.23 7.65
N TYR A 61 -5.19 -1.93 7.01
CA TYR A 61 -4.04 -2.82 6.98
C TYR A 61 -3.55 -3.18 8.38
N ILE A 62 -3.43 -2.18 9.26
CA ILE A 62 -2.99 -2.38 10.65
C ILE A 62 -3.99 -3.27 11.41
N LEU A 63 -5.28 -2.99 11.30
CA LEU A 63 -6.32 -3.74 11.99
C LEU A 63 -6.41 -5.19 11.51
N ILE A 64 -6.30 -5.40 10.20
CA ILE A 64 -6.32 -6.73 9.59
C ILE A 64 -5.09 -7.54 10.00
N ILE A 65 -3.91 -6.93 10.12
CA ILE A 65 -2.72 -7.61 10.64
C ILE A 65 -3.01 -8.16 12.04
N ILE A 66 -3.58 -7.36 12.94
CA ILE A 66 -3.89 -7.80 14.31
C ILE A 66 -4.88 -8.97 14.28
N GLY A 67 -5.97 -8.86 13.52
CA GLY A 67 -6.96 -9.92 13.37
C GLY A 67 -6.36 -11.20 12.78
N PHE A 68 -5.51 -11.08 11.77
CA PHE A 68 -4.86 -12.22 11.12
C PHE A 68 -3.80 -12.88 12.00
N ILE A 69 -3.08 -12.15 12.85
CA ILE A 69 -2.13 -12.75 13.82
C ILE A 69 -2.88 -13.76 14.70
N ILE A 70 -4.01 -13.34 15.28
CA ILE A 70 -4.81 -14.18 16.18
C ILE A 70 -5.41 -15.37 15.42
N ALA A 71 -6.03 -15.09 14.26
CA ALA A 71 -6.73 -16.11 13.48
C ALA A 71 -5.77 -17.15 12.87
N PHE A 72 -4.66 -16.74 12.29
CA PHE A 72 -3.71 -17.65 11.66
C PHE A 72 -2.85 -18.40 12.69
N SER A 73 -2.60 -17.82 13.86
CA SER A 73 -1.98 -18.55 14.98
C SER A 73 -2.92 -19.66 15.48
N SER A 74 -4.21 -19.33 15.67
CA SER A 74 -5.24 -20.32 16.04
C SER A 74 -5.37 -21.42 14.99
N ALA A 75 -5.44 -21.07 13.70
CA ALA A 75 -5.48 -22.03 12.60
C ALA A 75 -4.24 -22.92 12.56
N GLY A 76 -3.04 -22.37 12.79
CA GLY A 76 -1.81 -23.15 12.88
C GLY A 76 -1.81 -24.15 14.04
N LEU A 77 -2.41 -23.76 15.18
CA LEU A 77 -2.53 -24.60 16.36
C LEU A 77 -3.54 -25.74 16.13
N ILE A 78 -4.69 -25.44 15.53
CA ILE A 78 -5.69 -26.44 15.12
C ILE A 78 -5.09 -27.44 14.12
N SER A 79 -4.35 -26.93 13.12
CA SER A 79 -3.68 -27.78 12.11
C SER A 79 -2.60 -28.69 12.69
N ARG A 80 -2.07 -28.36 13.89
CA ARG A 80 -1.10 -29.20 14.59
C ARG A 80 -1.77 -30.22 15.51
N LEU A 81 -2.91 -29.88 16.11
CA LEU A 81 -3.59 -30.72 17.11
C LEU A 81 -4.71 -31.60 16.55
N SER A 82 -5.10 -31.42 15.29
CA SER A 82 -6.20 -32.15 14.68
C SER A 82 -5.89 -32.55 13.23
N SER A 83 -6.73 -33.40 12.65
CA SER A 83 -6.70 -33.72 11.22
C SER A 83 -7.22 -32.58 10.33
N LEU A 84 -7.78 -31.52 10.93
CA LEU A 84 -8.26 -30.35 10.21
C LEU A 84 -7.07 -29.42 9.94
N GLY A 85 -6.60 -29.42 8.70
CA GLY A 85 -5.48 -28.59 8.27
C GLY A 85 -5.60 -28.16 6.82
N GLY A 86 -4.63 -27.39 6.35
CA GLY A 86 -4.51 -27.02 4.94
C GLY A 86 -5.20 -25.71 4.56
N LYS A 87 -5.31 -25.49 3.23
CA LYS A 87 -5.67 -24.20 2.63
C LYS A 87 -7.03 -23.64 3.05
N TYR A 88 -8.03 -24.51 3.26
CA TYR A 88 -9.38 -24.08 3.61
C TYR A 88 -9.52 -23.68 5.08
N LEU A 89 -8.72 -24.26 5.99
CA LEU A 89 -8.71 -23.84 7.40
C LEU A 89 -8.26 -22.38 7.52
N TYR A 90 -7.15 -22.03 6.88
CA TYR A 90 -6.66 -20.65 6.86
C TYR A 90 -7.60 -19.71 6.12
N ALA A 91 -8.22 -20.15 5.03
CA ALA A 91 -9.21 -19.35 4.32
C ALA A 91 -10.43 -19.03 5.20
N ILE A 92 -11.04 -20.02 5.84
CA ILE A 92 -12.17 -19.80 6.77
C ILE A 92 -11.72 -18.90 7.93
N ALA A 93 -10.55 -19.17 8.53
CA ALA A 93 -10.00 -18.33 9.59
C ALA A 93 -9.83 -16.87 9.16
N GLY A 94 -9.34 -16.62 7.95
CA GLY A 94 -9.21 -15.28 7.38
C GLY A 94 -10.56 -14.59 7.17
N GLY A 95 -11.55 -15.30 6.61
CA GLY A 95 -12.91 -14.77 6.45
C GLY A 95 -13.57 -14.40 7.79
N THR A 96 -13.49 -15.31 8.76
CA THR A 96 -14.00 -15.08 10.13
C THR A 96 -13.25 -13.93 10.82
N ALA A 97 -11.93 -13.82 10.64
CA ALA A 97 -11.14 -12.72 11.19
C ALA A 97 -11.60 -11.37 10.66
N ILE A 98 -11.92 -11.27 9.36
CA ILE A 98 -12.43 -10.01 8.79
C ILE A 98 -13.82 -9.68 9.34
N LEU A 99 -14.74 -10.64 9.40
CA LEU A 99 -16.06 -10.38 10.00
C LEU A 99 -15.94 -9.94 11.46
N MET A 100 -15.07 -10.58 12.23
CA MET A 100 -14.84 -10.20 13.63
C MET A 100 -14.18 -8.82 13.74
N THR A 101 -13.21 -8.51 12.88
CA THR A 101 -12.57 -7.18 12.84
C THR A 101 -13.59 -6.10 12.52
N LEU A 102 -14.47 -6.32 11.54
CA LEU A 102 -15.54 -5.39 11.19
C LEU A 102 -16.54 -5.21 12.33
N PHE A 103 -16.96 -6.29 12.98
CA PHE A 103 -17.84 -6.25 14.14
C PHE A 103 -17.22 -5.46 15.30
N LEU A 104 -15.97 -5.76 15.66
CA LEU A 104 -15.26 -5.08 16.76
C LEU A 104 -14.97 -3.61 16.44
N MET A 105 -14.69 -3.26 15.17
CA MET A 105 -14.55 -1.86 14.76
C MET A 105 -15.83 -1.08 15.02
N VAL A 106 -17.00 -1.66 14.70
CA VAL A 106 -18.29 -1.03 14.99
C VAL A 106 -18.50 -0.97 16.50
N GLU A 107 -18.32 -2.07 17.22
CA GLU A 107 -18.84 -2.16 18.58
C GLU A 107 -17.92 -1.63 19.67
N LEU A 108 -16.59 -1.67 19.46
CA LEU A 108 -15.62 -1.23 20.45
C LEU A 108 -14.91 0.07 20.09
N VAL A 109 -14.71 0.34 18.79
CA VAL A 109 -13.81 1.43 18.35
C VAL A 109 -14.59 2.67 17.91
N PHE A 110 -15.54 2.51 16.99
CA PHE A 110 -16.16 3.64 16.30
C PHE A 110 -17.65 3.85 16.61
N GLN A 111 -18.30 2.88 17.24
CA GLN A 111 -19.74 2.89 17.55
C GLN A 111 -20.63 3.16 16.32
N SER A 112 -20.08 2.92 15.12
CA SER A 112 -20.73 3.22 13.84
C SER A 112 -20.08 2.43 12.70
N GLU A 113 -20.87 2.15 11.65
CA GLU A 113 -20.39 1.48 10.44
C GLU A 113 -19.68 2.48 9.51
N LEU A 114 -18.39 2.74 9.78
CA LEU A 114 -17.53 3.61 8.96
C LEU A 114 -17.33 3.07 7.54
N ILE A 115 -17.21 1.75 7.39
CA ILE A 115 -16.97 1.10 6.10
C ILE A 115 -18.32 0.89 5.43
N ALA A 116 -18.58 1.61 4.34
CA ALA A 116 -19.86 1.61 3.65
C ALA A 116 -20.30 0.20 3.21
N GLY A 117 -19.34 -0.63 2.77
CA GLY A 117 -19.59 -2.03 2.43
C GLY A 117 -20.17 -2.84 3.60
N ASN A 118 -19.80 -2.52 4.84
CA ASN A 118 -20.28 -3.24 6.02
C ASN A 118 -21.76 -2.98 6.35
N LYS A 119 -22.40 -1.98 5.74
CA LYS A 119 -23.81 -1.65 5.99
C LYS A 119 -24.80 -2.63 5.35
N THR A 120 -24.33 -3.42 4.39
CA THR A 120 -25.20 -4.32 3.61
C THR A 120 -24.79 -5.78 3.81
N ILE A 121 -25.76 -6.69 3.67
CA ILE A 121 -25.51 -8.14 3.73
C ILE A 121 -24.52 -8.55 2.62
N VAL A 122 -24.70 -8.01 1.41
CA VAL A 122 -23.83 -8.29 0.26
C VAL A 122 -22.40 -7.85 0.55
N GLY A 123 -22.19 -6.65 1.06
CA GLY A 123 -20.84 -6.18 1.39
C GLY A 123 -20.20 -6.95 2.54
N LYS A 124 -20.96 -7.41 3.55
CA LYS A 124 -20.46 -8.35 4.58
C LYS A 124 -19.98 -9.67 3.97
N ILE A 125 -20.74 -10.25 3.03
CA ILE A 125 -20.35 -11.46 2.30
C ILE A 125 -19.07 -11.22 1.47
N LEU A 126 -18.98 -10.09 0.77
CA LEU A 126 -17.80 -9.74 -0.03
C LEU A 126 -16.57 -9.50 0.85
N HIS A 127 -16.72 -8.88 2.02
CA HIS A 127 -15.64 -8.72 2.99
C HIS A 127 -15.19 -10.04 3.61
N PHE A 128 -16.14 -10.94 3.93
CA PHE A 128 -15.79 -12.31 4.30
C PHE A 128 -15.00 -13.00 3.19
N GLY A 129 -15.43 -12.85 1.92
CA GLY A 129 -14.71 -13.36 0.74
C GLY A 129 -13.29 -12.80 0.63
N ALA A 130 -13.10 -11.50 0.85
CA ALA A 130 -11.78 -10.86 0.86
C ALA A 130 -10.86 -11.44 1.96
N GLY A 131 -11.40 -11.68 3.16
CA GLY A 131 -10.69 -12.39 4.23
C GLY A 131 -10.38 -13.83 3.87
N PHE A 132 -11.31 -14.52 3.22
CA PHE A 132 -11.15 -15.89 2.77
C PHE A 132 -10.01 -16.04 1.77
N PHE A 133 -9.98 -15.19 0.75
CA PHE A 133 -8.88 -15.18 -0.22
C PHE A 133 -7.55 -14.74 0.42
N GLY A 134 -7.59 -13.84 1.41
CA GLY A 134 -6.43 -13.49 2.22
C GLY A 134 -5.82 -14.68 2.96
N GLY A 135 -6.66 -15.45 3.66
CA GLY A 135 -6.24 -16.66 4.37
C GLY A 135 -5.76 -17.77 3.42
N TYR A 136 -6.42 -17.94 2.27
CA TYR A 136 -5.95 -18.85 1.24
C TYR A 136 -4.56 -18.45 0.72
N PHE A 137 -4.37 -17.16 0.44
CA PHE A 137 -3.10 -16.61 -0.02
C PHE A 137 -2.00 -16.75 1.05
N PHE A 138 -2.31 -16.51 2.32
CA PHE A 138 -1.39 -16.78 3.43
C PHE A 138 -0.91 -18.23 3.41
N TYR A 139 -1.82 -19.20 3.32
CA TYR A 139 -1.46 -20.61 3.24
C TYR A 139 -0.55 -20.92 2.05
N PHE A 140 -0.89 -20.39 0.87
CA PHE A 140 -0.06 -20.53 -0.32
C PHE A 140 1.36 -19.95 -0.13
N LEU A 141 1.50 -18.83 0.57
CA LEU A 141 2.79 -18.25 0.88
C LEU A 141 3.60 -19.12 1.85
N ILE A 142 2.95 -19.67 2.89
CA ILE A 142 3.59 -20.51 3.91
C ILE A 142 3.79 -21.98 3.51
N SER A 143 3.16 -22.47 2.44
CA SER A 143 3.30 -23.86 1.99
C SER A 143 4.53 -24.12 1.11
N SER A 144 5.10 -23.09 0.49
CA SER A 144 6.28 -23.21 -0.39
C SER A 144 7.53 -22.67 0.28
N GLU A 145 8.70 -23.27 0.12
CA GLU A 145 9.95 -22.65 0.60
C GLU A 145 10.16 -21.28 -0.07
N ARG A 146 10.56 -20.27 0.70
CA ARG A 146 10.72 -18.90 0.21
C ARG A 146 12.15 -18.43 0.45
N ASN A 147 12.71 -17.76 -0.57
CA ASN A 147 14.02 -17.14 -0.51
C ASN A 147 13.90 -15.62 -0.29
N TYR A 148 15.03 -14.92 -0.17
CA TYR A 148 15.13 -13.47 0.08
C TYR A 148 14.38 -12.64 -0.96
N THR A 149 14.24 -13.16 -2.17
CA THR A 149 13.47 -12.54 -3.25
C THR A 149 11.99 -12.32 -2.90
N PHE A 150 11.40 -13.19 -2.08
CA PHE A 150 10.02 -12.99 -1.59
C PHE A 150 9.91 -11.72 -0.72
N ILE A 151 10.88 -11.51 0.17
CA ILE A 151 10.93 -10.35 1.05
C ILE A 151 11.12 -9.07 0.23
N ILE A 152 12.01 -9.11 -0.76
CA ILE A 152 12.24 -7.98 -1.68
C ILE A 152 10.98 -7.63 -2.46
N ARG A 153 10.25 -8.63 -2.97
CA ARG A 153 8.97 -8.42 -3.66
C ARG A 153 7.97 -7.71 -2.76
N PHE A 154 7.80 -8.19 -1.53
CA PHE A 154 6.92 -7.56 -0.57
C PHE A 154 7.34 -6.11 -0.27
N LEU A 155 8.61 -5.87 0.09
CA LEU A 155 9.09 -4.54 0.44
C LEU A 155 9.04 -3.55 -0.73
N GLY A 156 9.24 -4.02 -1.97
CA GLY A 156 9.09 -3.20 -3.18
C GLY A 156 7.62 -2.85 -3.47
N ILE A 157 6.71 -3.81 -3.31
CA ILE A 157 5.26 -3.55 -3.44
C ILE A 157 4.78 -2.62 -2.32
N PHE A 158 5.24 -2.83 -1.09
CA PHE A 158 4.85 -2.00 0.05
C PHE A 158 5.36 -0.56 -0.11
N TYR A 159 6.60 -0.38 -0.59
CA TYR A 159 7.12 0.93 -0.96
C TYR A 159 6.29 1.60 -2.07
N ALA A 160 5.92 0.85 -3.12
CA ALA A 160 5.06 1.37 -4.19
C ALA A 160 3.67 1.77 -3.65
N TYR A 161 3.09 0.97 -2.76
CA TYR A 161 1.80 1.28 -2.12
C TYR A 161 1.86 2.56 -1.27
N TRP A 162 2.98 2.82 -0.60
CA TRP A 162 3.20 4.11 0.07
C TRP A 162 3.27 5.27 -0.92
N LEU A 163 4.10 5.14 -1.97
CA LEU A 163 4.24 6.16 -3.02
C LEU A 163 2.95 6.45 -3.78
N LEU A 164 2.04 5.48 -3.88
CA LEU A 164 0.73 5.66 -4.49
C LEU A 164 0.00 6.86 -3.88
N GLY A 165 0.16 7.14 -2.58
CA GLY A 165 -0.48 8.30 -1.93
C GLY A 165 -0.04 9.62 -2.55
N LEU A 166 1.27 9.78 -2.76
CA LEU A 166 1.85 10.97 -3.40
C LEU A 166 1.40 11.06 -4.86
N VAL A 167 1.44 9.94 -5.60
CA VAL A 167 0.97 9.88 -6.99
C VAL A 167 -0.48 10.36 -7.10
N LEU A 168 -1.37 9.84 -6.25
CA LEU A 168 -2.78 10.21 -6.25
C LEU A 168 -2.99 11.68 -5.88
N GLN A 169 -2.25 12.19 -4.88
CA GLN A 169 -2.33 13.59 -4.49
C GLN A 169 -1.96 14.54 -5.64
N TRP A 170 -0.88 14.27 -6.37
CA TRP A 170 -0.45 15.13 -7.47
C TRP A 170 -1.36 15.04 -8.70
N ILE A 171 -2.00 13.89 -8.94
CA ILE A 171 -2.94 13.70 -10.06
C ILE A 171 -4.31 14.33 -9.76
N PHE A 172 -4.87 14.08 -8.57
CA PHE A 172 -6.28 14.41 -8.27
C PHE A 172 -6.43 15.64 -7.37
N THR A 173 -5.50 15.88 -6.45
CA THR A 173 -5.58 16.98 -5.47
C THR A 173 -4.31 17.83 -5.44
N PRO A 174 -3.91 18.43 -6.57
CA PRO A 174 -2.60 19.08 -6.69
C PRO A 174 -2.43 20.30 -5.81
N ILE A 175 -3.51 21.00 -5.46
CA ILE A 175 -3.46 22.18 -4.58
C ILE A 175 -2.98 21.76 -3.18
N SER A 176 -3.54 20.69 -2.61
CA SER A 176 -3.10 20.17 -1.32
C SER A 176 -1.70 19.57 -1.42
N ALA A 177 -1.40 18.84 -2.49
CA ALA A 177 -0.07 18.29 -2.73
C ALA A 177 1.00 19.38 -2.75
N SER A 178 0.72 20.49 -3.44
CA SER A 178 1.62 21.64 -3.54
C SER A 178 1.82 22.33 -2.19
N ALA A 179 0.77 22.44 -1.38
CA ALA A 179 0.83 23.02 -0.04
C ALA A 179 1.75 22.21 0.90
N ASP A 180 1.73 20.87 0.81
CA ASP A 180 2.62 19.99 1.58
C ASP A 180 4.11 20.23 1.24
N PHE A 181 4.39 20.78 0.06
CA PHE A 181 5.73 21.17 -0.40
C PHE A 181 6.04 22.66 -0.23
N GLY A 182 5.14 23.42 0.42
CA GLY A 182 5.32 24.84 0.72
C GLY A 182 4.93 25.80 -0.40
N PHE A 183 4.25 25.31 -1.45
CA PHE A 183 3.77 26.15 -2.55
C PHE A 183 2.34 26.62 -2.29
N VAL A 184 2.08 27.91 -2.48
CA VAL A 184 0.72 28.43 -2.63
C VAL A 184 0.33 28.33 -4.11
N PHE A 185 -0.22 27.18 -4.50
CA PHE A 185 -0.43 26.82 -5.91
C PHE A 185 -1.15 27.89 -6.73
N ASN A 186 -2.19 28.50 -6.16
CA ASN A 186 -3.02 29.48 -6.85
C ASN A 186 -2.34 30.85 -7.03
N GLU A 187 -1.23 31.11 -6.34
CA GLU A 187 -0.44 32.35 -6.50
C GLU A 187 0.63 32.22 -7.59
N LEU A 188 0.88 31.00 -8.08
CA LEU A 188 1.83 30.75 -9.16
C LEU A 188 1.23 31.14 -10.52
N SER A 189 2.07 31.66 -11.42
CA SER A 189 1.71 31.81 -12.85
C SER A 189 1.27 30.48 -13.46
N SER A 190 0.41 30.52 -14.48
CA SER A 190 -0.09 29.31 -15.14
C SER A 190 1.03 28.40 -15.68
N GLU A 191 2.12 28.97 -16.17
CA GLU A 191 3.30 28.24 -16.63
C GLU A 191 4.01 27.53 -15.47
N ALA A 192 4.16 28.20 -14.33
CA ALA A 192 4.73 27.62 -13.12
C ALA A 192 3.84 26.53 -12.54
N GLN A 193 2.50 26.70 -12.55
CA GLN A 193 1.55 25.64 -12.18
C GLN A 193 1.73 24.42 -13.08
N ASN A 194 1.77 24.62 -14.41
CA ASN A 194 1.95 23.52 -15.35
C ASN A 194 3.28 22.77 -15.12
N ALA A 195 4.38 23.50 -14.98
CA ALA A 195 5.69 22.92 -14.73
C ALA A 195 5.70 22.11 -13.42
N LEU A 196 5.16 22.68 -12.33
CA LEU A 196 5.08 22.02 -11.03
C LEU A 196 4.28 20.70 -11.12
N LEU A 197 3.07 20.75 -11.70
CA LEU A 197 2.24 19.57 -11.86
C LEU A 197 2.92 18.49 -12.70
N ARG A 198 3.44 18.87 -13.87
CA ARG A 198 4.09 17.94 -14.79
C ARG A 198 5.29 17.27 -14.12
N ASP A 199 6.15 18.04 -13.49
CA ASP A 199 7.44 17.57 -12.99
C ASP A 199 7.26 16.70 -11.74
N PHE A 200 6.46 17.13 -10.76
CA PHE A 200 6.20 16.32 -9.56
C PHE A 200 5.35 15.08 -9.86
N THR A 201 4.34 15.18 -10.74
CA THR A 201 3.56 14.00 -11.14
C THR A 201 4.46 12.98 -11.83
N SER A 202 5.29 13.41 -12.79
CA SER A 202 6.25 12.54 -13.47
C SER A 202 7.23 11.91 -12.49
N PHE A 203 7.76 12.69 -11.55
CA PHE A 203 8.69 12.23 -10.51
C PHE A 203 8.10 11.11 -9.64
N PHE A 204 6.90 11.30 -9.08
CA PHE A 204 6.28 10.29 -8.21
C PHE A 204 5.77 9.08 -9.00
N VAL A 205 5.23 9.28 -10.20
CA VAL A 205 4.79 8.17 -11.06
C VAL A 205 5.99 7.32 -11.50
N ALA A 206 7.10 7.93 -11.90
CA ALA A 206 8.29 7.19 -12.32
C ALA A 206 8.86 6.34 -11.19
N THR A 207 9.04 6.91 -9.99
CA THR A 207 9.56 6.17 -8.82
C THR A 207 8.62 5.07 -8.35
N PHE A 208 7.29 5.30 -8.40
CA PHE A 208 6.27 4.28 -8.19
C PHE A 208 6.40 3.11 -9.18
N LEU A 209 6.49 3.41 -10.48
CA LEU A 209 6.63 2.40 -11.54
C LEU A 209 7.95 1.63 -11.42
N PHE A 210 9.06 2.31 -11.14
CA PHE A 210 10.34 1.66 -10.91
C PHE A 210 10.29 0.66 -9.75
N SER A 211 9.62 0.99 -8.64
CA SER A 211 9.48 0.05 -7.54
C SER A 211 8.64 -1.19 -7.91
N ILE A 212 7.55 -1.00 -8.66
CA ILE A 212 6.72 -2.11 -9.17
C ILE A 212 7.53 -2.99 -10.12
N LEU A 213 8.22 -2.40 -11.10
CA LEU A 213 9.05 -3.12 -12.05
C LEU A 213 10.20 -3.85 -11.34
N GLY A 214 10.84 -3.22 -10.36
CA GLY A 214 11.86 -3.85 -9.52
C GLY A 214 11.31 -5.04 -8.75
N ALA A 215 10.13 -4.90 -8.14
CA ALA A 215 9.47 -6.00 -7.44
C ALA A 215 9.10 -7.15 -8.40
N ILE A 216 8.58 -6.88 -9.60
CA ILE A 216 8.18 -7.92 -10.56
C ILE A 216 9.40 -8.63 -11.16
N THR A 217 10.37 -7.86 -11.65
CA THR A 217 11.50 -8.39 -12.43
C THR A 217 12.68 -8.83 -11.57
N LEU A 218 12.76 -8.35 -10.32
CA LEU A 218 13.95 -8.48 -9.46
C LEU A 218 15.23 -7.95 -10.13
N ASN A 219 15.11 -7.03 -11.09
CA ASN A 219 16.24 -6.34 -11.66
C ASN A 219 16.62 -5.16 -10.73
N PRO A 220 17.84 -5.15 -10.14
CA PRO A 220 18.25 -4.11 -9.21
C PRO A 220 18.34 -2.73 -9.87
N ALA A 221 18.48 -2.65 -11.19
CA ALA A 221 18.53 -1.38 -11.91
C ALA A 221 17.28 -0.53 -11.64
N TRP A 222 16.08 -1.14 -11.61
CA TRP A 222 14.85 -0.40 -11.31
C TRP A 222 14.84 0.20 -9.92
N PHE A 223 15.30 -0.56 -8.93
CA PHE A 223 15.40 -0.07 -7.56
C PHE A 223 16.44 1.05 -7.42
N PHE A 224 17.57 0.95 -8.10
CA PHE A 224 18.55 2.04 -8.14
C PHE A 224 18.04 3.26 -8.89
N SER A 225 17.26 3.12 -9.95
CA SER A 225 16.65 4.25 -10.64
C SER A 225 15.77 5.07 -9.68
N ALA A 226 14.92 4.41 -8.88
CA ALA A 226 14.14 5.09 -7.85
C ALA A 226 15.03 5.76 -6.79
N GLY A 227 16.07 5.06 -6.34
CA GLY A 227 17.05 5.59 -5.38
C GLY A 227 17.78 6.84 -5.87
N ILE A 228 18.28 6.81 -7.11
CA ILE A 228 19.01 7.92 -7.74
C ILE A 228 18.13 9.15 -7.86
N VAL A 229 16.86 8.99 -8.26
CA VAL A 229 15.91 10.10 -8.38
C VAL A 229 15.72 10.82 -7.04
N TYR A 230 15.52 10.07 -5.95
CA TYR A 230 15.34 10.63 -4.61
C TYR A 230 16.63 11.20 -4.00
N PHE A 231 17.77 10.52 -4.15
CA PHE A 231 19.05 11.08 -3.70
C PHE A 231 19.42 12.33 -4.48
N GLY A 232 19.14 12.36 -5.78
CA GLY A 232 19.29 13.56 -6.61
C GLY A 232 18.46 14.71 -6.06
N ALA A 233 17.16 14.49 -5.78
CA ALA A 233 16.29 15.49 -5.17
C ALA A 233 16.86 16.02 -3.84
N GLY A 234 17.27 15.13 -2.93
CA GLY A 234 17.88 15.51 -1.65
C GLY A 234 19.16 16.32 -1.78
N ILE A 235 20.04 15.95 -2.72
CA ILE A 235 21.28 16.70 -3.00
C ILE A 235 20.96 18.08 -3.57
N PHE A 236 20.05 18.18 -4.55
CA PHE A 236 19.69 19.46 -5.14
C PHE A 236 18.92 20.35 -4.17
N ASN A 237 18.20 19.78 -3.20
CA ASN A 237 17.61 20.51 -2.08
C ASN A 237 18.69 21.17 -1.21
N LEU A 238 19.74 20.43 -0.84
CA LEU A 238 20.89 21.00 -0.12
C LEU A 238 21.61 22.08 -0.94
N ILE A 239 21.75 21.89 -2.26
CA ILE A 239 22.32 22.92 -3.14
C ILE A 239 21.43 24.17 -3.17
N ALA A 240 20.11 24.04 -3.24
CA ALA A 240 19.19 25.19 -3.17
C ALA A 240 19.40 25.99 -1.87
N ILE A 241 19.53 25.30 -0.73
CA ILE A 241 19.75 25.93 0.58
C ILE A 241 21.11 26.63 0.61
N TYR A 242 22.20 25.92 0.31
CA TYR A 242 23.55 26.42 0.57
C TYR A 242 24.12 27.29 -0.56
N ALA A 243 23.72 27.05 -1.82
CA ALA A 243 24.23 27.79 -2.98
C ALA A 243 23.28 28.91 -3.43
N HIS A 244 21.96 28.74 -3.24
CA HIS A 244 20.95 29.73 -3.66
C HIS A 244 20.25 30.44 -2.49
N GLY A 245 20.63 30.12 -1.24
CA GLY A 245 20.15 30.82 -0.04
C GLY A 245 18.68 30.60 0.26
N THR A 246 18.08 29.50 -0.20
CA THR A 246 16.67 29.19 0.09
C THR A 246 16.49 28.75 1.55
N GLY A 247 15.26 28.86 2.07
CA GLY A 247 14.92 28.37 3.40
C GLY A 247 15.14 26.87 3.56
N PHE A 248 15.38 26.44 4.81
CA PHE A 248 15.58 25.03 5.13
C PHE A 248 14.26 24.26 5.02
N ASN A 249 14.17 23.34 4.06
CA ASN A 249 12.99 22.52 3.86
C ASN A 249 13.25 21.11 4.39
N GLN A 250 12.59 20.72 5.49
CA GLN A 250 12.74 19.40 6.14
C GLN A 250 12.39 18.20 5.23
N ILE A 251 11.74 18.45 4.09
CA ILE A 251 11.42 17.42 3.09
C ILE A 251 12.67 16.67 2.62
N PHE A 252 13.85 17.31 2.62
CA PHE A 252 15.09 16.65 2.19
C PHE A 252 15.40 15.37 2.97
N ILE A 253 15.02 15.29 4.25
CA ILE A 253 15.20 14.07 5.07
C ILE A 253 14.36 12.92 4.50
N PHE A 254 13.11 13.21 4.15
CA PHE A 254 12.23 12.22 3.54
C PHE A 254 12.72 11.77 2.17
N GLU A 255 13.32 12.66 1.38
CA GLU A 255 13.94 12.29 0.10
C GLU A 255 15.06 11.26 0.30
N PHE A 256 15.95 11.47 1.29
CA PHE A 256 16.98 10.49 1.62
C PHE A 256 16.41 9.14 2.09
N ILE A 257 15.35 9.16 2.91
CA ILE A 257 14.67 7.92 3.36
C ILE A 257 14.03 7.18 2.18
N LEU A 258 13.31 7.91 1.32
CA LEU A 258 12.66 7.36 0.14
C LEU A 258 13.67 6.86 -0.91
N GLY A 259 14.88 7.43 -0.98
CA GLY A 259 15.96 6.92 -1.82
C GLY A 259 16.69 5.71 -1.23
N ALA A 260 16.90 5.69 0.08
CA ALA A 260 17.62 4.63 0.79
C ALA A 260 16.88 3.29 0.74
N TRP A 261 15.55 3.30 0.88
CA TRP A 261 14.73 2.07 0.86
C TRP A 261 14.93 1.25 -0.43
N PRO A 262 14.61 1.75 -1.64
CA PRO A 262 14.76 0.96 -2.85
C PRO A 262 16.24 0.65 -3.12
N THR A 263 17.17 1.55 -2.82
CA THR A 263 18.61 1.28 -2.94
C THR A 263 19.05 0.08 -2.11
N ALA A 264 18.57 -0.04 -0.87
CA ALA A 264 18.84 -1.20 -0.02
C ALA A 264 18.29 -2.51 -0.61
N LEU A 265 17.11 -2.46 -1.26
CA LEU A 265 16.56 -3.61 -1.99
C LEU A 265 17.46 -4.00 -3.17
N GLY A 266 17.86 -3.03 -4.00
CA GLY A 266 18.77 -3.25 -5.13
C GLY A 266 20.12 -3.84 -4.71
N LEU A 267 20.73 -3.29 -3.67
CA LEU A 267 21.98 -3.82 -3.08
C LEU A 267 21.81 -5.26 -2.58
N THR A 268 20.70 -5.55 -1.91
CA THR A 268 20.43 -6.90 -1.40
C THR A 268 20.36 -7.92 -2.54
N ILE A 269 19.77 -7.57 -3.69
CA ILE A 269 19.74 -8.44 -4.87
C ILE A 269 21.15 -8.72 -5.36
N ILE A 270 21.99 -7.69 -5.52
CA ILE A 270 23.37 -7.85 -6.00
C ILE A 270 24.19 -8.72 -5.04
N LEU A 271 24.14 -8.41 -3.74
CA LEU A 271 24.95 -9.10 -2.73
C LEU A 271 24.55 -10.57 -2.53
N LYS A 272 23.29 -10.91 -2.80
CA LYS A 272 22.76 -12.28 -2.68
C LYS A 272 22.74 -13.05 -4.00
N LYS A 273 23.06 -12.41 -5.14
CA LYS A 273 23.21 -13.11 -6.41
C LYS A 273 24.52 -13.91 -6.37
N PRO A 274 24.51 -15.21 -6.66
CA PRO A 274 25.76 -15.97 -6.74
C PRO A 274 26.65 -15.32 -7.81
N LYS A 275 27.93 -15.11 -7.48
CA LYS A 275 28.92 -14.67 -8.48
C LYS A 275 29.05 -15.82 -9.48
N GLU A 276 28.71 -15.56 -10.73
CA GLU A 276 29.16 -16.41 -11.83
C GLU A 276 30.69 -16.26 -11.87
N ILE A 277 31.39 -17.34 -11.52
CA ILE A 277 32.86 -17.47 -11.63
C ILE A 277 33.15 -18.01 -13.03
#